data_AF-A0A948PPH9-F1
#
_entry.id   AF-A0A948PPH9-F1
#
_cell.length_a   1.000
_cell.length_b   1.000
_cell.length_c   1.000
_cell.angle_alpha   90.00
_cell.angle_beta   90.00
_cell.angle_gamma   90.00
#
_symmetry.space_group_name_H-M   'P 1'
#
loop_
_entity.id
_entity.type
_entity.pdbx_description
1 polymer ?
#
loop_
_entity_poly.entity_id
_entity_poly.type
_entity_poly.pdbx_seq_one_letter_code
_entity_poly.pdbx_strand_id
1 'polypeptide(L)'
;IGLLMHFIFHREEVEKANAQMAMPEPEVTRPLWQNALYFASMIGILVFANWGKPEDPSGFWHLIYFSKLFITGSFAFALAVILVAWFGLKWWKVAMAFVPALILGLTLPNEPVIAFAAGIIGLSILTSTNKGEVGDWFGSTWGFTKQILPLLFFGVLIAGVLLGRPGHEGLIPSQWVSSLVGGNSILSNLFASVAGAFMYFATLTEVPILQGLIGNGMGQGPALALLLAGPALSLPNMLVIRSVMGTKKTFVFVFLVILLSTITGLIYGAFF
;
A
#
# COMPACT_ATOMS: atom_id res chain seq x y z
N ILE A 1 -6.23 2.86 -17.81
CA ILE A 1 -6.38 1.41 -18.08
C ILE A 1 -7.83 0.96 -18.02
N GLY A 2 -8.55 1.16 -16.90
CA GLY A 2 -9.95 0.74 -16.76
C GLY A 2 -10.87 1.21 -17.89
N LEU A 3 -10.79 2.49 -18.30
CA LEU A 3 -11.56 3.02 -19.43
C LEU A 3 -11.24 2.32 -20.76
N LEU A 4 -9.97 1.99 -21.02
CA LEU A 4 -9.57 1.26 -22.23
C LEU A 4 -10.07 -0.18 -22.19
N MET A 5 -9.99 -0.84 -21.03
CA MET A 5 -10.53 -2.18 -20.82
C MET A 5 -12.05 -2.21 -21.05
N HIS A 6 -12.77 -1.24 -20.48
CA HIS A 6 -14.21 -1.09 -20.68
C HIS A 6 -14.55 -0.87 -22.16
N PHE A 7 -13.84 0.02 -22.85
CA PHE A 7 -14.04 0.26 -24.28
C PHE A 7 -13.78 -0.98 -25.14
N ILE A 8 -12.73 -1.75 -24.84
CA ILE A 8 -12.35 -2.97 -25.58
C ILE A 8 -13.34 -4.12 -25.33
N PHE A 9 -13.85 -4.26 -24.11
CA PHE A 9 -14.66 -5.41 -23.68
C PHE A 9 -16.10 -5.08 -23.28
N HIS A 10 -16.62 -3.92 -23.72
CA HIS A 10 -17.93 -3.38 -23.32
C HIS A 10 -19.06 -4.41 -23.37
N ARG A 11 -19.17 -5.19 -24.44
CA ARG A 11 -20.24 -6.19 -24.61
C ARG A 11 -20.21 -7.29 -23.55
N GLU A 12 -19.02 -7.81 -23.26
CA GLU A 12 -18.83 -8.88 -22.29
C GLU A 12 -19.00 -8.38 -20.84
N GLU A 13 -18.73 -7.10 -20.57
CA GLU A 13 -19.01 -6.48 -19.25
C GLU A 13 -20.51 -6.30 -19.02
N VAL A 14 -21.27 -5.89 -20.05
CA VAL A 14 -22.73 -5.78 -19.98
C VAL A 14 -23.37 -7.16 -19.74
N GLU A 15 -22.89 -8.21 -20.42
CA GLU A 15 -23.36 -9.58 -20.19
C GLU A 15 -23.03 -10.08 -18.78
N LYS A 16 -21.82 -9.82 -18.26
CA LYS A 16 -21.46 -10.17 -16.88
C LYS A 16 -22.29 -9.42 -15.85
N ALA A 17 -22.52 -8.12 -16.04
CA ALA A 17 -23.35 -7.31 -15.15
C ALA A 17 -24.79 -7.88 -15.10
N ASN A 18 -25.32 -8.28 -16.26
CA ASN A 18 -26.63 -8.92 -16.34
C ASN A 18 -26.68 -10.30 -15.65
N ALA A 19 -25.62 -11.10 -15.77
CA ALA A 19 -25.51 -12.39 -15.08
C ALA A 19 -25.32 -12.25 -13.56
N GLN A 20 -24.65 -11.19 -13.10
CA GLN A 20 -24.39 -10.95 -11.68
C GLN A 20 -25.64 -10.47 -10.93
N MET A 21 -26.58 -9.83 -11.61
CA MET A 21 -27.91 -9.53 -11.07
C MET A 21 -28.75 -10.78 -10.75
N ALA A 22 -28.35 -11.96 -11.26
CA ALA A 22 -29.02 -13.23 -10.99
C ALA A 22 -28.40 -14.03 -9.84
N MET A 23 -27.33 -13.52 -9.21
CA MET A 23 -26.72 -14.16 -8.05
C MET A 23 -27.43 -13.71 -6.75
N PRO A 24 -27.69 -14.61 -5.80
CA PRO A 24 -28.23 -14.23 -4.51
C PRO A 24 -27.27 -13.25 -3.82
N GLU A 25 -27.83 -12.16 -3.28
CA GLU A 25 -27.02 -11.21 -2.53
C GLU A 25 -26.36 -11.91 -1.34
N PRO A 26 -25.04 -11.74 -1.14
CA PRO A 26 -24.37 -12.32 0.01
C PRO A 26 -25.01 -11.79 1.30
N GLU A 27 -25.16 -12.64 2.31
CA GLU A 27 -25.65 -12.21 3.62
C GLU A 27 -24.71 -11.16 4.22
N VAL A 28 -25.12 -9.89 4.16
CA VAL A 28 -24.35 -8.78 4.69
C VAL A 28 -24.64 -8.65 6.19
N THR A 29 -23.65 -8.96 7.03
CA THR A 29 -23.78 -8.86 8.49
C THR A 29 -23.94 -7.43 9.01
N ARG A 30 -23.43 -6.42 8.27
CA ARG A 30 -23.48 -5.00 8.63
C ARG A 30 -23.77 -4.09 7.45
N PRO A 31 -24.61 -3.05 7.60
CA PRO A 31 -24.84 -2.06 6.55
C PRO A 31 -23.54 -1.45 5.99
N LEU A 32 -23.51 -1.17 4.69
CA LEU A 32 -22.32 -0.63 4.01
C LEU A 32 -21.78 0.66 4.65
N TRP A 33 -22.64 1.51 5.20
CA TRP A 33 -22.23 2.75 5.85
C TRP A 33 -21.42 2.50 7.13
N GLN A 34 -21.68 1.41 7.87
CA GLN A 34 -20.88 1.04 9.04
C GLN A 34 -19.49 0.60 8.61
N ASN A 35 -19.39 -0.25 7.59
CA ASN A 35 -18.10 -0.66 7.04
C ASN A 35 -17.33 0.55 6.47
N ALA A 36 -18.02 1.47 5.78
CA ALA A 36 -17.42 2.69 5.26
C ALA A 36 -16.85 3.57 6.37
N LEU A 37 -17.59 3.79 7.47
CA LEU A 37 -17.10 4.56 8.62
C LEU A 37 -15.94 3.87 9.34
N TYR A 38 -15.99 2.54 9.48
CA TYR A 38 -14.91 1.75 10.06
C TYR A 38 -13.62 1.91 9.24
N PHE A 39 -13.67 1.67 7.93
CA PHE A 39 -12.51 1.86 7.06
C PHE A 39 -12.05 3.31 7.00
N ALA A 40 -12.98 4.28 6.94
CA ALA A 40 -12.64 5.71 6.97
C ALA A 40 -11.90 6.09 8.25
N SER A 41 -12.28 5.52 9.40
CA SER A 41 -11.56 5.76 10.67
C SER A 41 -10.13 5.23 10.63
N MET A 42 -9.92 4.00 10.15
CA MET A 42 -8.59 3.41 10.00
C MET A 42 -7.72 4.18 9.00
N ILE A 43 -8.27 4.52 7.84
CA ILE A 43 -7.59 5.30 6.81
C ILE A 43 -7.23 6.69 7.36
N GLY A 44 -8.16 7.36 8.05
CA GLY A 44 -7.93 8.66 8.67
C GLY A 44 -6.78 8.63 9.68
N ILE A 45 -6.74 7.61 10.56
CA ILE A 45 -5.60 7.43 11.48
C ILE A 45 -4.29 7.34 10.70
N LEU A 46 -4.20 6.44 9.70
CA LEU A 46 -2.97 6.21 8.93
C LEU A 46 -2.51 7.43 8.14
N VAL A 47 -3.44 8.15 7.51
CA VAL A 47 -3.15 9.33 6.69
C VAL A 47 -2.65 10.48 7.56
N PHE A 48 -3.36 10.84 8.63
CA PHE A 48 -3.02 12.00 9.43
C PHE A 48 -1.89 11.74 10.42
N ALA A 49 -1.73 10.50 10.91
CA ALA A 49 -0.60 10.15 11.78
C ALA A 49 0.74 10.27 11.03
N ASN A 50 0.75 9.92 9.75
CA ASN A 50 1.93 9.97 8.88
C ASN A 50 1.99 11.24 8.01
N TRP A 51 1.21 12.28 8.34
CA TRP A 51 1.20 13.50 7.55
C TRP A 51 2.58 14.18 7.56
N GLY A 52 3.14 14.36 6.35
CA GLY A 52 4.48 14.92 6.15
C GLY A 52 4.56 16.39 6.52
N LYS A 53 5.75 16.83 6.98
CA LYS A 53 6.01 18.25 7.26
C LYS A 53 6.04 19.01 5.93
N PRO A 54 5.21 20.05 5.74
CA PRO A 54 5.25 20.86 4.53
C PRO A 54 6.52 21.71 4.47
N GLU A 55 6.98 22.00 3.26
CA GLU A 55 8.15 22.88 3.01
C GLU A 55 7.81 24.33 3.39
N ASP A 56 6.60 24.79 3.07
CA ASP A 56 6.12 26.12 3.44
C ASP A 56 5.54 26.14 4.87
N PRO A 57 5.96 27.10 5.73
CA PRO A 57 5.47 27.21 7.11
C PRO A 57 4.10 27.90 7.21
N SER A 58 3.39 28.08 6.10
CA SER A 58 2.10 28.77 6.07
C SER A 58 1.11 28.08 5.12
N GLY A 59 -0.18 28.35 5.32
CA GLY A 59 -1.26 27.81 4.49
C GLY A 59 -1.92 26.54 5.04
N PHE A 60 -2.81 25.99 4.22
CA PHE A 60 -3.70 24.88 4.58
C PHE A 60 -2.94 23.60 4.99
N TRP A 61 -1.87 23.26 4.28
CA TRP A 61 -1.07 22.07 4.56
C TRP A 61 -0.33 22.15 5.90
N HIS A 62 0.14 23.35 6.26
CA HIS A 62 0.74 23.61 7.57
C HIS A 62 -0.29 23.49 8.70
N LEU A 63 -1.52 23.97 8.49
CA LEU A 63 -2.62 23.85 9.46
C LEU A 63 -2.97 22.38 9.74
N ILE A 64 -3.05 21.55 8.69
CA ILE A 64 -3.25 20.09 8.83
C ILE A 64 -2.09 19.48 9.61
N TYR A 65 -0.84 19.78 9.23
CA TYR A 65 0.32 19.22 9.90
C TYR A 65 0.39 19.60 11.39
N PHE A 66 0.09 20.86 11.72
CA PHE A 66 0.04 21.34 13.10
C PHE A 66 -1.07 20.65 13.90
N SER A 67 -2.23 20.42 13.28
CA SER A 67 -3.41 19.83 13.94
C SER A 67 -3.44 18.31 13.85
N LYS A 68 -2.43 17.67 13.24
CA LYS A 68 -2.48 16.25 12.85
C LYS A 68 -2.80 15.31 14.01
N LEU A 69 -2.25 15.57 15.20
CA LEU A 69 -2.47 14.73 16.38
C LEU A 69 -3.92 14.80 16.87
N PHE A 70 -4.55 15.97 16.80
CA PHE A 70 -5.98 16.12 17.13
C PHE A 70 -6.87 15.41 16.12
N ILE A 71 -6.52 15.49 14.82
CA ILE A 71 -7.26 14.80 13.75
C ILE A 71 -7.10 13.28 13.90
N THR A 72 -5.87 12.78 14.09
CA THR A 72 -5.63 11.36 14.35
C THR A 72 -6.34 10.89 15.62
N GLY A 73 -6.33 11.70 16.68
CA GLY A 73 -7.00 11.40 17.94
C GLY A 73 -8.52 11.29 17.79
N SER A 74 -9.15 12.14 16.96
CA SER A 74 -10.59 12.06 16.70
C SER A 74 -10.95 10.79 15.91
N PHE A 75 -10.15 10.40 14.91
CA PHE A 75 -10.35 9.13 14.22
C PHE A 75 -10.08 7.91 15.11
N ALA A 76 -9.08 7.97 16.00
CA ALA A 76 -8.81 6.92 16.98
C ALA A 76 -9.97 6.79 17.97
N PHE A 77 -10.55 7.90 18.41
CA PHE A 77 -11.75 7.90 19.24
C PHE A 77 -12.95 7.31 18.49
N ALA A 78 -13.16 7.70 17.23
CA ALA A 78 -14.21 7.13 16.39
C ALA A 78 -14.04 5.60 16.24
N LEU A 79 -12.81 5.13 16.00
CA LEU A 79 -12.50 3.70 15.95
C LEU A 79 -12.81 3.01 17.28
N ALA A 80 -12.44 3.61 18.42
CA ALA A 80 -12.76 3.06 19.74
C ALA A 80 -14.28 2.92 19.95
N VAL A 81 -15.06 3.93 19.57
CA VAL A 81 -16.53 3.89 19.64
C VAL A 81 -17.09 2.78 18.73
N ILE A 82 -16.58 2.67 17.51
CA ILE A 82 -16.98 1.63 16.53
C ILE A 82 -16.70 0.23 17.08
N LEU A 83 -15.51 0.01 17.67
CA LEU A 83 -15.13 -1.28 18.27
C LEU A 83 -16.10 -1.69 19.39
N VAL A 84 -16.55 -0.74 20.21
CA VAL A 84 -17.52 -1.00 21.27
C VAL A 84 -18.93 -1.22 20.70
N ALA A 85 -19.39 -0.33 19.83
CA ALA A 85 -20.77 -0.29 19.37
C ALA A 85 -21.10 -1.38 18.34
N TRP A 86 -20.15 -1.72 17.45
CA TRP A 86 -20.41 -2.60 16.30
C TRP A 86 -19.72 -3.96 16.39
N PHE A 87 -18.57 -4.03 17.07
CA PHE A 87 -17.79 -5.27 17.23
C PHE A 87 -17.97 -5.93 18.61
N GLY A 88 -18.85 -5.38 19.47
CA GLY A 88 -19.23 -5.99 20.75
C GLY A 88 -18.11 -6.01 21.80
N LEU A 89 -17.08 -5.18 21.64
CA LEU A 89 -16.01 -5.09 22.62
C LEU A 89 -16.48 -4.33 23.86
N LYS A 90 -16.11 -4.84 25.04
CA LYS A 90 -16.42 -4.14 26.30
C LYS A 90 -15.64 -2.83 26.37
N TRP A 91 -16.32 -1.72 26.65
CA TRP A 91 -15.73 -0.37 26.67
C TRP A 91 -14.49 -0.24 27.56
N TRP A 92 -14.46 -0.93 28.71
CA TRP A 92 -13.30 -0.90 29.61
C TRP A 92 -12.07 -1.56 29.00
N LYS A 93 -12.24 -2.62 28.18
CA LYS A 93 -11.13 -3.24 27.46
C LYS A 93 -10.56 -2.25 26.45
N VAL A 94 -11.43 -1.61 25.68
CA VAL A 94 -11.03 -0.61 24.68
C VAL A 94 -10.33 0.57 25.37
N ALA A 95 -10.86 1.05 26.50
CA ALA A 95 -10.21 2.09 27.29
C ALA A 95 -8.80 1.67 27.75
N MET A 96 -8.60 0.44 28.23
CA MET A 96 -7.26 -0.04 28.62
C MET A 96 -6.26 -0.08 27.45
N ALA A 97 -6.72 -0.23 26.20
CA ALA A 97 -5.85 -0.21 25.03
C ALA A 97 -5.54 1.22 24.56
N PHE A 98 -6.53 2.11 24.55
CA PHE A 98 -6.40 3.46 23.97
C PHE A 98 -5.93 4.53 24.96
N VAL A 99 -6.26 4.42 26.25
CA VAL A 99 -5.88 5.42 27.27
C VAL A 99 -4.36 5.49 27.48
N PRO A 100 -3.62 4.38 27.61
CA PRO A 100 -2.16 4.44 27.73
C PRO A 100 -1.51 5.05 26.48
N ALA A 101 -1.99 4.70 25.28
CA ALA A 101 -1.51 5.26 24.02
C ALA A 101 -1.75 6.78 23.95
N LEU A 102 -2.91 7.25 24.41
CA LEU A 102 -3.23 8.68 24.49
C LEU A 102 -2.33 9.40 25.49
N ILE A 103 -2.15 8.86 26.70
CA ILE A 103 -1.27 9.44 27.71
C ILE A 103 0.17 9.55 27.19
N LEU A 104 0.68 8.48 26.55
CA LEU A 104 2.01 8.48 25.97
C LEU A 104 2.14 9.50 24.82
N GLY A 105 1.10 9.64 23.99
CA GLY A 105 1.09 10.62 22.90
C GLY A 105 1.09 12.07 23.39
N LEU A 106 0.45 12.35 24.53
CA LEU A 106 0.41 13.69 25.14
C LEU A 106 1.66 14.01 25.97
N THR A 107 2.26 13.01 26.62
CA THR A 107 3.44 13.19 27.48
C THR A 107 4.75 13.16 26.71
N LEU A 108 4.82 12.39 25.61
CA LEU A 108 6.00 12.24 24.76
C LEU A 108 5.69 12.66 23.31
N PRO A 109 5.34 13.94 23.07
CA PRO A 109 4.97 14.41 21.73
C PRO A 109 6.10 14.30 20.70
N ASN A 110 7.35 14.25 21.16
CA ASN A 110 8.53 14.09 20.30
C ASN A 110 8.76 12.64 19.84
N GLU A 111 8.16 11.66 20.51
CA GLU A 111 8.36 10.22 20.24
C GLU A 111 7.02 9.52 19.91
N PRO A 112 6.36 9.90 18.80
CA PRO A 112 5.02 9.40 18.45
C PRO A 112 4.98 7.88 18.23
N VAL A 113 6.13 7.27 17.92
CA VAL A 113 6.28 5.81 17.74
C VAL A 113 5.91 5.06 19.03
N ILE A 114 6.19 5.64 20.21
CA ILE A 114 5.91 4.99 21.50
C ILE A 114 4.39 4.91 21.74
N ALA A 115 3.68 6.01 21.51
CA ALA A 115 2.22 6.07 21.62
C ALA A 115 1.55 5.10 20.64
N PHE A 116 2.05 5.07 19.40
CA PHE A 116 1.55 4.15 18.37
C PHE A 116 1.81 2.69 18.72
N ALA A 117 3.03 2.34 19.18
CA ALA A 117 3.37 1.00 19.62
C ALA A 117 2.50 0.55 20.80
N ALA A 118 2.28 1.42 21.78
CA ALA A 118 1.38 1.15 22.90
C ALA A 118 -0.05 0.87 22.42
N GLY A 119 -0.55 1.66 21.46
CA GLY A 119 -1.86 1.45 20.84
C GLY A 119 -1.96 0.12 20.10
N ILE A 120 -0.96 -0.23 19.29
CA ILE A 120 -0.90 -1.52 18.60
C ILE A 120 -0.86 -2.68 19.60
N ILE A 121 0.00 -2.61 20.61
CA ILE A 121 0.14 -3.67 21.62
C ILE A 121 -1.17 -3.82 22.39
N GLY A 122 -1.76 -2.72 22.86
CA GLY A 122 -3.02 -2.73 23.58
C GLY A 122 -4.15 -3.33 22.75
N LEU A 123 -4.29 -2.89 21.50
CA LEU A 123 -5.28 -3.42 20.56
C LEU A 123 -5.03 -4.90 20.27
N SER A 124 -3.79 -5.32 20.04
CA SER A 124 -3.40 -6.71 19.78
C SER A 124 -3.71 -7.65 20.96
N ILE A 125 -3.46 -7.21 22.19
CA ILE A 125 -3.81 -7.99 23.39
C ILE A 125 -5.34 -8.11 23.52
N LEU A 126 -6.04 -7.01 23.28
CA LEU A 126 -7.49 -6.96 23.35
C LEU A 126 -8.16 -7.85 22.30
N THR A 127 -7.65 -7.84 21.09
CA THR A 127 -8.21 -8.62 19.98
C THR A 127 -7.83 -10.09 20.06
N SER A 128 -6.59 -10.43 20.43
CA SER A 128 -6.12 -11.82 20.54
C SER A 128 -6.82 -12.63 21.63
N THR A 129 -7.33 -11.97 22.68
CA THR A 129 -8.07 -12.61 23.78
C THR A 129 -9.57 -12.78 23.49
N ASN A 130 -10.06 -12.28 22.36
CA ASN A 130 -11.45 -12.43 21.94
C ASN A 130 -11.63 -13.71 21.10
N LYS A 131 -12.75 -14.42 21.27
CA LYS A 131 -13.08 -15.66 20.52
C LYS A 131 -14.07 -15.44 19.37
N GLY A 132 -14.56 -14.21 19.18
CA GLY A 132 -15.45 -13.85 18.06
C GLY A 132 -14.69 -13.24 16.89
N GLU A 133 -15.42 -12.51 16.04
CA GLU A 133 -14.93 -11.84 14.82
C GLU A 133 -13.63 -11.03 15.03
N VAL A 134 -13.50 -10.35 16.17
CA VAL A 134 -12.30 -9.55 16.50
C VAL A 134 -11.06 -10.44 16.72
N GLY A 135 -11.26 -11.65 17.25
CA GLY A 135 -10.21 -12.66 17.39
C GLY A 135 -9.78 -13.22 16.04
N ASP A 136 -10.74 -13.46 15.14
CA ASP A 136 -10.45 -13.88 13.76
C ASP A 136 -9.66 -12.80 13.01
N TRP A 137 -10.05 -11.52 13.19
CA TRP A 137 -9.32 -10.38 12.64
C TRP A 137 -7.85 -10.35 13.11
N PHE A 138 -7.60 -10.58 14.40
CA PHE A 138 -6.25 -10.70 14.92
C PHE A 138 -5.52 -11.93 14.34
N GLY A 139 -6.18 -13.09 14.30
CA GLY A 139 -5.63 -14.33 13.78
C GLY A 139 -5.15 -14.19 12.33
N SER A 140 -5.97 -13.60 11.46
CA SER A 140 -5.61 -13.30 10.07
C SER A 140 -4.45 -12.31 9.99
N THR A 141 -4.53 -11.20 10.74
CA THR A 141 -3.47 -10.16 10.76
C THR A 141 -2.12 -10.74 11.21
N TRP A 142 -2.13 -11.54 12.28
CA TRP A 142 -0.94 -12.20 12.80
C TRP A 142 -0.42 -13.29 11.87
N GLY A 143 -1.32 -14.01 11.18
CA GLY A 143 -0.99 -14.96 10.13
C GLY A 143 -0.20 -14.31 8.99
N PHE A 144 -0.73 -13.21 8.44
CA PHE A 144 -0.03 -12.43 7.40
C PHE A 144 1.28 -11.84 7.91
N THR A 145 1.31 -11.32 9.13
CA THR A 145 2.54 -10.77 9.74
C THR A 145 3.65 -11.82 9.76
N LYS A 146 3.36 -13.04 10.22
CA LYS A 146 4.34 -14.13 10.26
C LYS A 146 4.83 -14.59 8.88
N GLN A 147 4.02 -14.42 7.84
CA GLN A 147 4.41 -14.75 6.46
C GLN A 147 5.23 -13.63 5.82
N ILE A 148 4.77 -12.39 5.93
CA ILE A 148 5.33 -11.23 5.24
C ILE A 148 6.62 -10.75 5.92
N LEU A 149 6.64 -10.68 7.26
CA LEU A 149 7.75 -10.05 7.99
C LEU A 149 9.11 -10.72 7.71
N PRO A 150 9.26 -12.06 7.77
CA PRO A 150 10.55 -12.70 7.48
C PRO A 150 10.95 -12.49 6.01
N LEU A 151 10.02 -12.68 5.08
CA LEU A 151 10.27 -12.51 3.65
C LEU A 151 10.71 -11.08 3.32
N LEU A 152 10.05 -10.09 3.91
CA LEU A 152 10.39 -8.68 3.74
C LEU A 152 11.74 -8.34 4.37
N PHE A 153 12.01 -8.82 5.59
CA PHE A 153 13.28 -8.58 6.27
C PHE A 153 14.47 -9.12 5.48
N PHE A 154 14.43 -10.40 5.09
CA PHE A 154 15.50 -11.00 4.29
C PHE A 154 15.56 -10.41 2.88
N GLY A 155 14.40 -10.14 2.27
CA GLY A 155 14.33 -9.54 0.93
C GLY A 155 14.98 -8.16 0.89
N VAL A 156 14.70 -7.29 1.87
CA VAL A 156 15.32 -5.95 1.98
C VAL A 156 16.82 -6.05 2.25
N LEU A 157 17.25 -6.96 3.12
CA LEU A 157 18.67 -7.17 3.40
C LEU A 157 19.42 -7.65 2.16
N ILE A 158 18.91 -8.66 1.48
CA ILE A 158 19.47 -9.19 0.22
C ILE A 158 19.49 -8.09 -0.84
N ALA A 159 18.40 -7.36 -1.03
CA ALA A 159 18.34 -6.25 -1.98
C ALA A 159 19.38 -5.17 -1.65
N GLY A 160 19.56 -4.83 -0.37
CA GLY A 160 20.59 -3.87 0.06
C GLY A 160 22.02 -4.36 -0.20
N VAL A 161 22.30 -5.66 -0.01
CA VAL A 161 23.62 -6.25 -0.33
C VAL A 161 23.86 -6.31 -1.84
N LEU A 162 22.84 -6.66 -2.62
CA LEU A 162 22.93 -6.77 -4.07
C LEU A 162 23.01 -5.41 -4.76
N LEU A 163 22.10 -4.49 -4.42
CA LEU A 163 21.97 -3.19 -5.07
C LEU A 163 22.80 -2.11 -4.38
N GLY A 164 23.32 -2.34 -3.18
CA GLY A 164 24.05 -1.31 -2.45
C GLY A 164 23.14 -0.16 -2.00
N ARG A 165 23.75 1.00 -1.78
CA ARG A 165 23.07 2.24 -1.38
C ARG A 165 23.65 3.42 -2.16
N PRO A 166 22.96 4.56 -2.26
CA PRO A 166 23.52 5.73 -2.92
C PRO A 166 24.96 6.04 -2.44
N GLY A 167 25.91 6.05 -3.37
CA GLY A 167 27.35 6.27 -3.09
C GLY A 167 28.17 5.05 -2.67
N HIS A 168 27.57 3.85 -2.55
CA HIS A 168 28.28 2.60 -2.26
C HIS A 168 27.76 1.46 -3.14
N GLU A 169 28.62 0.91 -3.98
CA GLU A 169 28.27 -0.23 -4.83
C GLU A 169 27.92 -1.48 -4.01
N GLY A 170 26.91 -2.20 -4.48
CA GLY A 170 26.55 -3.53 -3.99
C GLY A 170 27.29 -4.64 -4.73
N LEU A 171 26.80 -5.88 -4.60
CA LEU A 171 27.35 -7.02 -5.35
C LEU A 171 26.99 -7.00 -6.84
N ILE A 172 25.86 -6.39 -7.22
CA ILE A 172 25.46 -6.22 -8.62
C ILE A 172 26.23 -5.02 -9.18
N PRO A 173 27.05 -5.20 -10.22
CA PRO A 173 27.81 -4.10 -10.81
C PRO A 173 26.88 -3.01 -11.34
N SER A 174 27.20 -1.75 -11.00
CA SER A 174 26.45 -0.57 -11.44
C SER A 174 26.33 -0.49 -12.97
N GLN A 175 27.32 -1.01 -13.71
CA GLN A 175 27.31 -1.06 -15.17
C GLN A 175 26.13 -1.89 -15.72
N TRP A 176 25.68 -2.93 -15.02
CA TRP A 176 24.54 -3.75 -15.47
C TRP A 176 23.23 -2.98 -15.33
N VAL A 177 23.08 -2.24 -14.23
CA VAL A 177 21.93 -1.36 -14.02
C VAL A 177 21.93 -0.24 -15.05
N SER A 178 23.05 0.47 -15.22
CA SER A 178 23.15 1.60 -16.15
C SER A 178 22.99 1.19 -17.62
N SER A 179 23.42 -0.02 -18.01
CA SER A 179 23.29 -0.49 -19.41
C SER A 179 21.86 -0.90 -19.78
N LEU A 180 21.10 -1.47 -18.83
CA LEU A 180 19.72 -1.92 -19.08
C LEU A 180 18.70 -0.81 -18.88
N VAL A 181 18.84 -0.06 -17.79
CA VAL A 181 17.85 0.94 -17.34
C VAL A 181 18.45 2.33 -17.14
N GLY A 182 19.66 2.59 -17.64
CA GLY A 182 20.23 3.93 -17.68
C GLY A 182 19.65 4.79 -18.80
N GLY A 183 19.62 6.10 -18.56
CA GLY A 183 19.09 7.08 -19.51
C GLY A 183 17.56 7.01 -19.67
N ASN A 184 17.05 7.41 -20.84
CA ASN A 184 15.62 7.48 -21.12
C ASN A 184 15.26 6.91 -22.52
N SER A 185 15.73 5.70 -22.83
CA SER A 185 15.39 5.04 -24.10
C SER A 185 14.08 4.25 -24.01
N ILE A 186 13.46 3.94 -25.15
CA ILE A 186 12.25 3.09 -25.20
C ILE A 186 12.53 1.72 -24.58
N LEU A 187 13.68 1.13 -24.90
CA LEU A 187 14.08 -0.18 -24.36
C LEU A 187 14.30 -0.12 -22.85
N SER A 188 14.91 0.94 -22.33
CA SER A 188 15.14 1.10 -20.89
C SER A 188 13.82 1.21 -20.11
N ASN A 189 12.88 2.01 -20.63
CA ASN A 189 11.55 2.15 -20.03
C ASN A 189 10.70 0.88 -20.17
N LEU A 190 10.79 0.19 -21.30
CA LEU A 190 10.10 -1.07 -21.54
C LEU A 190 10.65 -2.19 -20.64
N PHE A 191 11.97 -2.28 -20.50
CA PHE A 191 12.60 -3.24 -19.60
C PHE A 191 12.19 -2.97 -18.16
N ALA A 192 12.22 -1.71 -17.73
CA ALA A 192 11.84 -1.33 -16.38
C ALA A 192 10.35 -1.61 -16.07
N SER A 193 9.44 -1.34 -17.01
CA SER A 193 8.02 -1.65 -16.84
C SER A 193 7.73 -3.15 -16.85
N VAL A 194 8.40 -3.93 -17.71
CA VAL A 194 8.28 -5.40 -17.71
C VAL A 194 8.84 -5.97 -16.40
N ALA A 195 10.04 -5.55 -15.98
CA ALA A 195 10.62 -5.98 -14.72
C ALA A 195 9.68 -5.63 -13.55
N GLY A 196 9.22 -4.37 -13.48
CA GLY A 196 8.25 -3.90 -12.50
C GLY A 196 6.98 -4.76 -12.49
N ALA A 197 6.41 -5.08 -13.66
CA ALA A 197 5.20 -5.89 -13.76
C ALA A 197 5.31 -7.29 -13.14
N PHE A 198 6.51 -7.86 -13.06
CA PHE A 198 6.76 -9.14 -12.40
C PHE A 198 7.24 -8.98 -10.95
N MET A 199 7.75 -7.81 -10.59
CA MET A 199 8.23 -7.50 -9.26
C MET A 199 7.06 -7.19 -8.32
N TYR A 200 6.79 -8.09 -7.38
CA TYR A 200 5.86 -7.82 -6.29
C TYR A 200 6.57 -7.06 -5.17
N PHE A 201 6.54 -5.72 -5.23
CA PHE A 201 7.06 -4.88 -4.16
C PHE A 201 5.98 -4.49 -3.15
N ALA A 202 6.35 -4.51 -1.88
CA ALA A 202 5.62 -3.72 -0.91
C ALA A 202 5.94 -2.24 -1.16
N THR A 203 4.92 -1.38 -1.13
CA THR A 203 5.07 0.07 -1.37
C THR A 203 6.15 0.71 -0.50
N LEU A 204 6.30 0.26 0.75
CA LEU A 204 7.35 0.71 1.68
C LEU A 204 8.78 0.35 1.25
N THR A 205 8.96 -0.76 0.54
CA THR A 205 10.27 -1.24 0.08
C THR A 205 10.64 -0.72 -1.30
N GLU A 206 9.68 -0.19 -2.03
CA GLU A 206 9.85 0.26 -3.40
C GLU A 206 10.74 1.52 -3.48
N VAL A 207 10.54 2.48 -2.57
CA VAL A 207 11.34 3.71 -2.48
C VAL A 207 12.83 3.44 -2.25
N PRO A 208 13.27 2.69 -1.22
CA PRO A 208 14.69 2.44 -1.01
C PRO A 208 15.32 1.61 -2.12
N ILE A 209 14.60 0.65 -2.71
CA ILE A 209 15.09 -0.12 -3.86
C ILE A 209 15.33 0.79 -5.07
N LEU A 210 14.37 1.67 -5.36
CA LEU A 210 14.49 2.63 -6.45
C LEU A 210 15.65 3.60 -6.21
N GLN A 211 15.80 4.11 -4.99
CA GLN A 211 16.94 4.96 -4.63
C GLN A 211 18.28 4.23 -4.81
N GLY A 212 18.34 2.93 -4.48
CA GLY A 212 19.50 2.09 -4.77
C GLY A 212 19.76 1.99 -6.28
N LEU A 213 18.74 1.68 -7.09
CA LEU A 213 18.88 1.56 -8.54
C LEU A 213 19.30 2.90 -9.20
N ILE A 214 18.72 4.02 -8.78
CA ILE A 214 19.11 5.36 -9.23
C ILE A 214 20.56 5.66 -8.83
N GLY A 215 20.94 5.28 -7.60
CA GLY A 215 22.33 5.36 -7.13
C GLY A 215 23.32 4.54 -7.98
N ASN A 216 22.85 3.50 -8.66
CA ASN A 216 23.62 2.67 -9.60
C ASN A 216 23.45 3.09 -11.08
N GLY A 217 22.86 4.25 -11.35
CA GLY A 217 22.78 4.81 -12.72
C GLY A 217 21.47 4.52 -13.48
N MET A 218 20.40 4.08 -12.79
CA MET A 218 19.06 4.03 -13.39
C MET A 218 18.55 5.44 -13.73
N GLY A 219 17.97 5.62 -14.91
CA GLY A 219 17.38 6.89 -15.33
C GLY A 219 16.02 7.16 -14.69
N GLN A 220 15.62 8.44 -14.63
CA GLN A 220 14.36 8.88 -14.01
C GLN A 220 13.12 8.35 -14.75
N GLY A 221 13.18 8.27 -16.09
CA GLY A 221 12.11 7.68 -16.90
C GLY A 221 11.87 6.21 -16.57
N PRO A 222 12.89 5.34 -16.73
CA PRO A 222 12.80 3.94 -16.31
C PRO A 222 12.38 3.76 -14.86
N ALA A 223 12.84 4.63 -13.95
CA ALA A 223 12.45 4.61 -12.54
C ALA A 223 10.92 4.79 -12.37
N LEU A 224 10.33 5.78 -13.04
CA LEU A 224 8.88 5.97 -13.02
C LEU A 224 8.14 4.81 -13.71
N ALA A 225 8.66 4.30 -14.83
CA ALA A 225 8.06 3.15 -15.52
C ALA A 225 7.97 1.91 -14.62
N LEU A 226 9.00 1.66 -13.81
CA LEU A 226 9.02 0.59 -12.81
C LEU A 226 7.98 0.83 -11.71
N LEU A 227 7.94 2.05 -11.14
CA LEU A 227 7.01 2.44 -10.08
C LEU A 227 5.53 2.36 -10.48
N LEU A 228 5.22 2.58 -11.75
CA LEU A 228 3.86 2.50 -12.26
C LEU A 228 3.43 1.05 -12.53
N ALA A 229 4.36 0.22 -13.01
CA ALA A 229 4.07 -1.17 -13.34
C ALA A 229 4.00 -2.08 -12.10
N GLY A 230 4.87 -1.87 -11.10
CA GLY A 230 5.00 -2.72 -9.91
C GLY A 230 3.72 -2.88 -9.08
N PRO A 231 3.08 -1.80 -8.61
CA PRO A 231 1.85 -1.91 -7.83
C PRO A 231 0.66 -2.42 -8.65
N ALA A 232 0.67 -2.20 -9.97
CA ALA A 232 -0.41 -2.58 -10.86
C ALA A 232 -0.41 -4.08 -11.18
N LEU A 233 0.76 -4.72 -11.17
CA LEU A 233 0.94 -6.09 -11.64
C LEU A 233 1.89 -6.90 -10.75
N SER A 234 1.58 -8.19 -10.63
CA SER A 234 2.49 -9.18 -10.07
C SER A 234 2.09 -10.55 -10.57
N LEU A 235 3.00 -11.53 -10.57
CA LEU A 235 2.66 -12.88 -11.01
C LEU A 235 1.43 -13.45 -10.25
N PRO A 236 1.33 -13.35 -8.92
CA PRO A 236 0.14 -13.81 -8.19
C PRO A 236 -1.12 -13.04 -8.60
N ASN A 237 -1.05 -11.71 -8.73
CA ASN A 237 -2.19 -10.89 -9.11
C ASN A 237 -2.66 -11.22 -10.54
N MET A 238 -1.75 -11.44 -11.48
CA MET A 238 -2.08 -11.86 -12.85
C MET A 238 -2.82 -13.21 -12.86
N LEU A 239 -2.38 -14.17 -12.04
CA LEU A 239 -3.03 -15.49 -11.93
C LEU A 239 -4.45 -15.37 -11.34
N VAL A 240 -4.63 -14.53 -10.32
CA VAL A 240 -5.95 -14.26 -9.72
C VAL A 240 -6.86 -13.50 -10.70
N ILE A 241 -6.37 -12.47 -11.36
CA ILE A 241 -7.14 -11.73 -12.36
C ILE A 241 -7.54 -12.64 -13.52
N ARG A 242 -6.65 -13.56 -13.93
CA ARG A 242 -6.96 -14.57 -14.96
C ARG A 242 -8.11 -15.48 -14.56
N SER A 243 -8.21 -15.89 -13.30
CA SER A 243 -9.32 -16.74 -12.86
C SER A 243 -10.67 -16.01 -12.86
N VAL A 244 -10.66 -14.68 -12.73
CA VAL A 244 -11.88 -13.85 -12.69
C VAL A 244 -12.29 -13.33 -14.07
N MET A 245 -11.34 -12.78 -14.85
CA MET A 245 -11.60 -12.10 -16.11
C MET A 245 -11.33 -12.96 -17.35
N GLY A 246 -10.67 -14.12 -17.18
CA GLY A 246 -10.23 -14.98 -18.27
C GLY A 246 -8.90 -14.53 -18.88
N THR A 247 -8.27 -15.43 -19.65
CA THR A 247 -6.93 -15.24 -20.21
C THR A 247 -6.83 -14.03 -21.14
N LYS A 248 -7.82 -13.82 -22.03
CA LYS A 248 -7.79 -12.74 -23.03
C LYS A 248 -7.79 -11.35 -22.39
N LYS A 249 -8.73 -11.08 -21.47
CA LYS A 249 -8.81 -9.79 -20.75
C LYS A 249 -7.57 -9.55 -19.91
N THR A 250 -7.06 -10.58 -19.25
CA THR A 250 -5.85 -10.48 -18.43
C THR A 250 -4.64 -10.10 -19.26
N PHE A 251 -4.45 -10.73 -20.43
CA PHE A 251 -3.36 -10.38 -21.32
C PHE A 251 -3.43 -8.92 -21.79
N VAL A 252 -4.62 -8.46 -22.20
CA VAL A 252 -4.81 -7.05 -22.60
C VAL A 252 -4.55 -6.10 -21.43
N PHE A 253 -5.00 -6.42 -20.22
CA PHE A 253 -4.73 -5.64 -19.03
C PHE A 253 -3.22 -5.52 -18.75
N VAL A 254 -2.51 -6.65 -18.75
CA VAL A 254 -1.06 -6.70 -18.53
C VAL A 254 -0.32 -5.88 -19.60
N PHE A 255 -0.69 -6.07 -20.87
CA PHE A 255 -0.12 -5.32 -21.98
C PHE A 255 -0.33 -3.82 -21.84
N LEU A 256 -1.55 -3.39 -21.48
CA LEU A 256 -1.86 -1.97 -21.29
C LEU A 256 -1.07 -1.35 -20.12
N VAL A 257 -0.88 -2.07 -19.02
CA VAL A 257 -0.06 -1.58 -17.90
C VAL A 257 1.38 -1.38 -18.35
N ILE A 258 1.99 -2.37 -19.00
CA ILE A 258 3.39 -2.29 -19.46
C ILE A 258 3.55 -1.16 -20.48
N LEU A 259 2.64 -1.09 -21.47
CA LEU A 259 2.68 -0.07 -22.51
C LEU A 259 2.55 1.35 -21.93
N LEU A 260 1.53 1.58 -21.09
CA LEU A 260 1.30 2.91 -20.53
C LEU A 260 2.40 3.31 -19.55
N SER A 261 2.89 2.38 -18.72
CA SER A 261 4.03 2.65 -17.82
C SER A 261 5.29 3.02 -18.60
N THR A 262 5.56 2.33 -19.72
CA THR A 262 6.66 2.65 -20.63
C THR A 262 6.52 4.05 -21.22
N ILE A 263 5.33 4.38 -21.74
CA ILE A 263 5.07 5.70 -22.34
C ILE A 263 5.19 6.80 -21.28
N THR A 264 4.61 6.61 -20.11
CA THR A 264 4.67 7.59 -19.03
C THR A 264 6.10 7.79 -18.54
N GLY A 265 6.89 6.72 -18.39
CA GLY A 265 8.32 6.82 -18.05
C GLY A 265 9.11 7.59 -19.12
N LEU A 266 8.89 7.29 -20.40
CA LEU A 266 9.52 8.00 -21.51
C LEU A 266 9.23 9.50 -21.50
N ILE A 267 7.95 9.85 -21.32
CA ILE A 267 7.51 11.25 -21.25
C ILE A 267 8.18 11.92 -20.05
N TYR A 268 8.13 11.29 -18.87
CA TYR A 268 8.69 11.86 -17.66
C TYR A 268 10.20 12.10 -17.76
N GLY A 269 10.97 11.09 -18.18
CA GLY A 269 12.42 11.22 -18.35
C GLY A 269 12.86 12.13 -19.50
N ALA A 270 11.92 12.66 -20.30
CA ALA A 270 12.21 13.69 -21.30
C ALA A 270 12.15 15.10 -20.69
N PHE A 271 11.43 15.28 -19.58
CA PHE A 271 11.31 16.54 -18.85
C PHE A 271 12.25 16.65 -17.65
N PHE A 272 12.68 15.52 -17.07
CA PHE A 272 13.50 15.42 -15.87
C PHE A 272 14.68 14.47 -16.09
#